data_AF-A0A962ADC2-F1
#
_entry.id   AF-A0A962ADC2-F1
#
_cell.length_a   1.000
_cell.length_b   1.000
_cell.length_c   1.000
_cell.angle_alpha   90.00
_cell.angle_beta   90.00
_cell.angle_gamma   90.00
#
_symmetry.space_group_name_H-M   'P 1'
#
loop_
_entity.id
_entity.type
_entity.pdbx_description
1 polymer ?
#
loop_
_entity_poly.entity_id
_entity_poly.type
_entity_poly.pdbx_seq_one_letter_code
_entity_poly.pdbx_strand_id
1 'polypeptide(L)'
;MFRPALLHALCASALVIASAAAAATWKAKKFGDANGWTVNSMSVEGQFMNCEALAPAAPAALSRSSEGWVLKAPSTSKGDEVKGAFEVDGKAVKATFNRFDDGKYGVFLKSAQLKMLQAGKVLSVKIGADETKLSIERLTAVVRKVQQCEDKGG
;
A
#
# COMPACT_ATOMS: atom_id res chain seq x y z
N MET A 1 -30.10 -15.99 -70.48
CA MET A 1 -28.66 -16.33 -70.34
C MET A 1 -28.08 -15.51 -69.19
N PHE A 2 -27.32 -16.19 -68.35
CA PHE A 2 -26.97 -15.82 -66.97
C PHE A 2 -25.78 -14.83 -66.89
N ARG A 3 -25.85 -13.93 -65.88
CA ARG A 3 -24.76 -13.11 -65.33
C ARG A 3 -23.86 -13.94 -64.39
N PRO A 4 -22.58 -13.58 -64.24
CA PRO A 4 -22.06 -13.21 -62.91
C PRO A 4 -21.17 -11.95 -62.99
N ALA A 5 -21.34 -10.87 -62.20
CA ALA A 5 -21.22 -10.72 -60.74
C ALA A 5 -19.77 -10.89 -60.24
N LEU A 6 -18.95 -9.84 -60.37
CA LEU A 6 -17.63 -9.75 -59.73
C LEU A 6 -17.73 -8.88 -58.46
N LEU A 7 -17.66 -9.55 -57.31
CA LEU A 7 -17.60 -8.96 -55.98
C LEU A 7 -16.33 -8.10 -55.82
N HIS A 8 -16.49 -6.86 -55.35
CA HIS A 8 -15.40 -6.12 -54.71
C HIS A 8 -15.74 -5.96 -53.22
N ALA A 9 -15.12 -6.81 -52.40
CA ALA A 9 -15.19 -6.75 -50.95
C ALA A 9 -14.22 -5.66 -50.47
N LEU A 10 -14.77 -4.52 -50.04
CA LEU A 10 -14.02 -3.50 -49.30
C LEU A 10 -13.77 -4.03 -47.88
N CYS A 11 -12.51 -4.37 -47.59
CA CYS A 11 -12.06 -4.73 -46.25
C CYS A 11 -12.21 -3.54 -45.30
N ALA A 12 -13.14 -3.64 -44.35
CA ALA A 12 -13.20 -2.77 -43.20
C ALA A 12 -12.04 -3.12 -42.25
N SER A 13 -11.04 -2.25 -42.15
CA SER A 13 -9.97 -2.37 -41.16
C SER A 13 -10.53 -2.02 -39.78
N ALA A 14 -10.89 -3.04 -39.00
CA ALA A 14 -11.19 -2.89 -37.58
C ALA A 14 -9.88 -2.54 -36.84
N LEU A 15 -9.75 -1.29 -36.40
CA LEU A 15 -8.73 -0.90 -35.42
C LEU A 15 -9.07 -1.59 -34.09
N VAL A 16 -8.43 -2.72 -33.81
CA VAL A 16 -8.43 -3.30 -32.46
C VAL A 16 -7.50 -2.43 -31.62
N ILE A 17 -8.06 -1.45 -30.92
CA ILE A 17 -7.34 -0.76 -29.85
C ILE A 17 -7.22 -1.78 -28.72
N ALA A 18 -6.11 -2.52 -28.71
CA ALA A 18 -5.72 -3.29 -27.55
C ALA A 18 -5.41 -2.28 -26.44
N SER A 19 -6.38 -2.09 -25.52
CA SER A 19 -6.13 -1.36 -24.29
C SER A 19 -5.15 -2.17 -23.45
N ALA A 20 -3.86 -1.93 -23.66
CA ALA A 20 -2.85 -2.26 -22.68
C ALA A 20 -3.15 -1.40 -21.45
N ALA A 21 -3.81 -2.00 -20.45
CA ALA A 21 -3.86 -1.41 -19.12
C ALA A 21 -2.40 -1.27 -18.65
N ALA A 22 -1.83 -0.08 -18.85
CA ALA A 22 -0.52 0.24 -18.31
C ALA A 22 -0.66 0.12 -16.79
N ALA A 23 0.10 -0.80 -16.19
CA ALA A 23 0.21 -0.86 -14.74
C ALA A 23 0.70 0.51 -14.26
N ALA A 24 -0.08 1.16 -13.40
CA ALA A 24 0.26 2.45 -12.83
C ALA A 24 1.66 2.36 -12.20
N THR A 25 2.60 3.19 -12.67
CA THR A 25 3.99 3.12 -12.20
C THR A 25 4.13 3.92 -10.91
N TRP A 26 4.17 3.21 -9.79
CA TRP A 26 4.48 3.78 -8.48
C TRP A 26 5.94 4.25 -8.42
N LYS A 27 6.15 5.47 -7.92
CA LYS A 27 7.48 6.05 -7.70
C LYS A 27 7.62 6.49 -6.25
N ALA A 28 8.64 5.97 -5.59
CA ALA A 28 9.05 6.38 -4.25
C ALA A 28 10.18 7.41 -4.31
N LYS A 29 10.02 8.54 -3.62
CA LYS A 29 11.07 9.54 -3.39
C LYS A 29 11.34 9.64 -1.91
N LYS A 30 12.60 9.50 -1.49
CA LYS A 30 12.98 9.66 -0.08
C LYS A 30 12.68 11.08 0.40
N PHE A 31 11.89 11.19 1.46
CA PHE A 31 11.56 12.45 2.15
C PHE A 31 12.46 12.67 3.38
N GLY A 32 12.83 11.60 4.08
CA GLY A 32 13.77 11.66 5.19
C GLY A 32 13.75 10.40 6.05
N ASP A 33 14.36 10.47 7.22
CA ASP A 33 14.45 9.35 8.15
C ASP A 33 13.96 9.76 9.55
N ALA A 34 13.44 8.80 10.31
CA ALA A 34 13.10 8.97 11.72
C ALA A 34 13.26 7.64 12.46
N ASN A 35 14.10 7.60 13.50
CA ASN A 35 14.32 6.40 14.33
C ASN A 35 14.61 5.12 13.52
N GLY A 36 15.41 5.24 12.46
CA GLY A 36 15.76 4.12 11.58
C GLY A 36 14.71 3.76 10.52
N TRP A 37 13.54 4.41 10.53
CA TRP A 37 12.53 4.27 9.48
C TRP A 37 12.81 5.25 8.35
N THR A 38 12.75 4.77 7.11
CA THR A 38 12.83 5.61 5.92
C THR A 38 11.43 6.10 5.55
N VAL A 39 11.22 7.40 5.51
CA VAL A 39 9.98 8.03 5.04
C VAL A 39 10.12 8.41 3.57
N ASN A 40 9.22 7.90 2.75
CA ASN A 40 9.13 8.17 1.32
C ASN A 40 7.82 8.89 0.99
N SER A 41 7.88 9.82 0.04
CA SER A 41 6.74 10.29 -0.71
C SER A 41 6.48 9.32 -1.87
N MET A 42 5.23 8.92 -2.03
CA MET A 42 4.78 7.99 -3.06
C MET A 42 3.95 8.77 -4.08
N SER A 43 4.25 8.54 -5.36
CA SER A 43 3.54 9.16 -6.47
C SER A 43 3.19 8.15 -7.56
N VAL A 44 2.11 8.43 -8.27
CA VAL A 44 1.65 7.69 -9.44
C VAL A 44 1.52 8.70 -10.58
N GLU A 45 2.21 8.46 -11.70
CA GLU A 45 2.18 9.36 -12.86
C GLU A 45 2.54 10.83 -12.52
N GLY A 46 3.37 11.04 -11.50
CA GLY A 46 3.79 12.35 -11.02
C GLY A 46 2.80 13.03 -10.05
N GLN A 47 1.66 12.40 -9.76
CA GLN A 47 0.72 12.87 -8.75
C GLN A 47 1.06 12.28 -7.38
N PHE A 48 1.10 13.12 -6.36
CA PHE A 48 1.29 12.70 -4.98
C PHE A 48 0.11 11.83 -4.51
N MET A 49 0.42 10.68 -3.93
CA MET A 49 -0.60 9.73 -3.45
C MET A 49 -0.63 9.65 -1.92
N ASN A 50 0.54 9.43 -1.32
CA ASN A 50 0.66 9.21 0.11
C ASN A 50 2.14 9.30 0.55
N CYS A 51 2.37 9.38 1.85
CA CYS A 51 3.66 9.21 2.48
C CYS A 51 3.71 7.88 3.22
N GLU A 52 4.83 7.17 3.07
CA GLU A 52 5.04 5.84 3.62
C GLU A 52 6.34 5.78 4.40
N ALA A 53 6.27 5.39 5.68
CA ALA A 53 7.42 5.01 6.47
C ALA A 53 7.65 3.50 6.37
N LEU A 54 8.84 3.10 5.92
CA LEU A 54 9.29 1.71 5.85
C LEU A 54 10.09 1.36 7.10
N ALA A 55 9.76 0.23 7.71
CA ALA A 55 10.46 -0.25 8.90
C ALA A 55 11.89 -0.69 8.57
N PRO A 56 12.85 -0.49 9.49
CA PRO A 56 14.17 -1.09 9.34
C PRO A 56 14.07 -2.61 9.47
N ALA A 57 14.72 -3.34 8.55
CA ALA A 57 14.88 -4.79 8.58
C ALA A 57 13.59 -5.65 8.49
N ALA A 58 12.40 -5.04 8.35
CA ALA A 58 11.15 -5.76 8.11
C ALA A 58 10.34 -5.07 7.00
N PRO A 59 9.69 -5.81 6.10
CA PRO A 59 8.85 -5.24 5.03
C PRO A 59 7.48 -4.72 5.55
N ALA A 60 7.43 -4.24 6.79
CA ALA A 60 6.26 -3.55 7.34
C ALA A 60 6.34 -2.05 7.02
N ALA A 61 5.18 -1.41 6.88
CA ALA A 61 5.10 0.00 6.56
C ALA A 61 3.95 0.68 7.30
N LEU A 62 4.13 1.96 7.60
CA LEU A 62 3.08 2.84 8.10
C LEU A 62 2.90 3.98 7.10
N SER A 63 1.76 4.04 6.45
CA SER A 63 1.44 5.09 5.47
C SER A 63 0.33 5.99 5.94
N ARG A 64 0.34 7.24 5.49
CA ARG A 64 -0.78 8.18 5.62
C ARG A 64 -1.17 8.67 4.23
N SER A 65 -2.46 8.79 3.98
CA SER A 65 -3.03 9.50 2.84
C SER A 65 -4.20 10.38 3.31
N SER A 66 -4.97 10.95 2.38
CA SER A 66 -6.23 11.63 2.66
C SER A 66 -7.28 10.73 3.32
N GLU A 67 -7.23 9.42 3.10
CA GLU A 67 -8.15 8.43 3.68
C GLU A 67 -7.78 8.05 5.12
N GLY A 68 -6.56 8.37 5.55
CA GLY A 68 -6.09 8.16 6.92
C GLY A 68 -4.82 7.34 7.00
N TRP A 69 -4.60 6.73 8.17
CA TRP A 69 -3.41 5.93 8.47
C TRP A 69 -3.63 4.47 8.14
N VAL A 70 -2.64 3.84 7.52
CA VAL A 70 -2.67 2.42 7.18
C VAL A 70 -1.40 1.74 7.71
N LEU A 71 -1.58 0.66 8.46
CA LEU A 71 -0.50 -0.27 8.80
C LEU A 71 -0.47 -1.37 7.75
N LYS A 72 0.68 -1.61 7.13
CA LYS A 72 0.90 -2.63 6.10
C LYS A 72 1.97 -3.63 6.52
N ALA A 73 1.77 -4.89 6.17
CA ALA A 73 2.72 -5.99 6.38
C ALA A 73 2.62 -6.98 5.21
N PRO A 74 3.69 -7.75 4.90
CA PRO A 74 3.62 -8.76 3.85
C PRO A 74 2.67 -9.90 4.24
N SER A 75 2.04 -10.53 3.25
CA SER A 75 1.45 -11.86 3.41
C SER A 75 1.49 -12.63 2.10
N THR A 76 1.59 -13.95 2.21
CA THR A 76 1.49 -14.91 1.11
C THR A 76 0.05 -15.34 0.82
N SER A 77 -0.92 -14.79 1.58
CA SER A 77 -2.35 -15.00 1.37
C SER A 77 -2.79 -14.59 -0.04
N LYS A 78 -3.82 -15.26 -0.56
CA LYS A 78 -4.34 -15.04 -1.93
C LYS A 78 -5.68 -14.30 -1.99
N GLY A 79 -6.38 -14.14 -0.87
CA GLY A 79 -7.67 -13.46 -0.82
C GLY A 79 -7.52 -11.95 -0.81
N ASP A 80 -8.45 -11.20 -1.38
CA ASP A 80 -8.40 -9.73 -1.37
C ASP A 80 -8.61 -9.16 0.05
N GLU A 81 -9.26 -9.92 0.91
CA GLU A 81 -9.43 -9.65 2.33
C GLU A 81 -8.99 -10.85 3.17
N VAL A 82 -8.21 -10.60 4.21
CA VAL A 82 -7.66 -11.65 5.07
C VAL A 82 -7.87 -11.27 6.54
N LYS A 83 -8.49 -12.16 7.31
CA LYS A 83 -8.63 -11.97 8.75
C LYS A 83 -7.27 -12.09 9.43
N GLY A 84 -7.03 -11.23 10.40
CA GLY A 84 -5.79 -11.20 11.15
C GLY A 84 -5.91 -10.44 12.45
N ALA A 85 -4.76 -10.09 13.00
CA ALA A 85 -4.66 -9.19 14.12
C ALA A 85 -3.31 -8.48 14.09
N PHE A 86 -3.26 -7.28 14.66
CA PHE A 86 -1.99 -6.70 15.08
C PHE A 86 -1.99 -6.55 16.61
N GLU A 87 -0.83 -6.74 17.20
CA GLU A 87 -0.62 -6.74 18.64
C GLU A 87 0.47 -5.72 18.98
N VAL A 88 0.19 -4.87 19.97
CA VAL A 88 1.16 -3.92 20.51
C VAL A 88 1.37 -4.23 21.97
N ASP A 89 2.61 -4.56 22.34
CA ASP A 89 3.01 -4.89 23.71
C ASP A 89 2.04 -5.90 24.39
N GLY A 90 1.65 -6.97 23.68
CA GLY A 90 0.73 -7.99 24.18
C GLY A 90 -0.76 -7.70 24.00
N LYS A 91 -1.14 -6.49 23.54
CA LYS A 91 -2.55 -6.10 23.34
C LYS A 91 -2.96 -6.30 21.88
N ALA A 92 -3.73 -7.34 21.63
CA ALA A 92 -4.18 -7.71 20.28
C ALA A 92 -5.44 -6.93 19.84
N VAL A 93 -5.43 -6.51 18.58
CA VAL A 93 -6.55 -5.89 17.87
C VAL A 93 -6.86 -6.74 16.64
N LYS A 94 -8.02 -7.38 16.64
CA LYS A 94 -8.51 -8.14 15.48
C LYS A 94 -8.89 -7.18 14.35
N ALA A 95 -8.54 -7.55 13.12
CA ALA A 95 -8.84 -6.76 11.94
C ALA A 95 -9.00 -7.63 10.70
N THR A 96 -9.65 -7.07 9.68
CA THR A 96 -9.57 -7.56 8.30
C THR A 96 -8.54 -6.71 7.58
N PHE A 97 -7.57 -7.37 6.94
CA PHE A 97 -6.54 -6.72 6.15
C PHE A 97 -6.90 -6.85 4.68
N ASN A 98 -6.84 -5.74 3.96
CA ASN A 98 -7.12 -5.69 2.54
C ASN A 98 -5.82 -5.80 1.76
N ARG A 99 -5.86 -6.43 0.59
CA ARG A 99 -4.71 -6.54 -0.29
C ARG A 99 -4.34 -5.16 -0.83
N PHE A 100 -3.06 -4.85 -0.72
CA PHE A 100 -2.41 -3.72 -1.39
C PHE A 100 -1.42 -4.28 -2.42
N ASP A 101 -0.80 -3.39 -3.18
CA ASP A 101 0.24 -3.74 -4.13
C ASP A 101 1.46 -4.40 -3.44
N ASP A 102 2.28 -5.09 -4.25
CA ASP A 102 3.55 -5.71 -3.85
C ASP A 102 3.46 -6.77 -2.73
N GLY A 103 2.35 -7.53 -2.68
CA GLY A 103 2.18 -8.61 -1.71
C GLY A 103 2.02 -8.13 -0.27
N LYS A 104 1.68 -6.84 -0.08
CA LYS A 104 1.37 -6.27 1.23
C LYS A 104 -0.13 -6.30 1.46
N TYR A 105 -0.48 -6.44 2.73
CA TYR A 105 -1.84 -6.35 3.22
C TYR A 105 -1.91 -5.25 4.26
N GLY A 106 -2.97 -4.45 4.22
CA GLY A 106 -3.11 -3.22 5.00
C GLY A 106 -4.40 -3.13 5.79
N VAL A 107 -4.34 -2.45 6.93
CA VAL A 107 -5.50 -2.12 7.75
C VAL A 107 -5.51 -0.62 8.06
N PHE A 108 -6.67 0.01 7.89
CA PHE A 108 -6.88 1.39 8.33
C PHE A 108 -6.90 1.49 9.85
N LEU A 109 -6.14 2.44 10.38
CA LEU A 109 -5.97 2.65 11.80
C LEU A 109 -6.93 3.74 12.30
N LYS A 110 -7.73 3.40 13.31
CA LYS A 110 -8.45 4.38 14.11
C LYS A 110 -7.47 5.19 14.97
N SER A 111 -7.85 6.40 15.38
CA SER A 111 -7.01 7.28 16.21
C SER A 111 -6.48 6.60 17.48
N ALA A 112 -7.30 5.76 18.14
CA ALA A 112 -6.88 5.00 19.31
C ALA A 112 -5.80 3.95 18.99
N GLN A 113 -5.89 3.30 17.83
CA GLN A 113 -4.92 2.31 17.38
C GLN A 113 -3.59 2.96 16.97
N LEU A 114 -3.64 4.12 16.31
CA LEU A 114 -2.45 4.91 16.00
C LEU A 114 -1.75 5.35 17.30
N LYS A 115 -2.49 5.86 18.29
CA LYS A 115 -1.93 6.22 19.60
C LYS A 115 -1.31 5.02 20.31
N MET A 116 -1.94 3.86 20.21
CA MET A 116 -1.39 2.61 20.75
C MET A 116 -0.04 2.27 20.10
N LEU A 117 0.07 2.36 18.77
CA LEU A 117 1.33 2.15 18.05
C LEU A 117 2.40 3.19 18.43
N GLN A 118 2.02 4.46 18.59
CA GLN A 118 2.95 5.54 18.99
C GLN A 118 3.54 5.35 20.38
N ALA A 119 2.77 4.77 21.31
CA ALA A 119 3.18 4.49 22.68
C ALA A 119 3.85 3.13 22.85
N GLY A 120 3.74 2.25 21.86
CA GLY A 120 4.20 0.87 21.92
C GLY A 120 5.71 0.71 21.73
N LYS A 121 6.22 -0.48 22.06
CA LYS A 121 7.63 -0.85 21.83
C LYS A 121 7.79 -1.99 20.85
N VAL A 122 6.87 -2.95 20.87
CA VAL A 122 6.88 -4.12 20.00
C VAL A 122 5.55 -4.23 19.27
N LEU A 123 5.62 -4.45 17.97
CA LEU A 123 4.49 -4.74 17.11
C LEU A 123 4.63 -6.17 16.56
N SER A 124 3.56 -6.95 16.68
CA SER A 124 3.35 -8.16 15.87
C SER A 124 2.15 -7.95 14.96
N VAL A 125 2.28 -8.31 13.69
CA VAL A 125 1.19 -8.31 12.71
C VAL A 125 1.02 -9.73 12.18
N LYS A 126 -0.15 -10.32 12.40
CA LYS A 126 -0.52 -11.65 11.93
C LYS A 126 -1.60 -11.55 10.87
N ILE A 127 -1.32 -12.07 9.68
CA ILE A 127 -2.22 -12.07 8.52
C ILE A 127 -2.26 -13.48 7.96
N GLY A 128 -3.39 -14.18 8.16
CA GLY A 128 -3.47 -15.61 7.86
C GLY A 128 -2.41 -16.41 8.65
N ALA A 129 -1.52 -17.08 7.93
CA ALA A 129 -0.42 -17.86 8.52
C ALA A 129 0.88 -17.06 8.72
N ASP A 130 0.98 -15.86 8.14
CA ASP A 130 2.19 -15.06 8.19
C ASP A 130 2.22 -14.18 9.45
N GLU A 131 3.40 -14.03 10.05
CA GLU A 131 3.65 -13.14 11.18
C GLU A 131 4.85 -12.25 10.91
N THR A 132 4.69 -10.94 11.10
CA THR A 132 5.78 -9.96 11.10
C THR A 132 5.92 -9.37 12.49
N LYS A 133 7.12 -9.45 13.06
CA LYS A 133 7.46 -8.81 14.34
C LYS A 133 8.50 -7.73 14.12
N LEU A 134 8.29 -6.57 14.74
CA LEU A 134 9.27 -5.48 14.71
C LEU A 134 9.25 -4.64 15.97
N SER A 135 10.39 -4.03 16.27
CA SER A 135 10.47 -2.96 17.25
C SER A 135 9.87 -1.69 16.65
N ILE A 136 8.99 -1.06 17.42
CA ILE A 136 8.33 0.21 17.10
C ILE A 136 8.66 1.27 18.15
N GLU A 137 9.76 1.11 18.88
CA GLU A 137 10.19 2.10 19.85
C GLU A 137 10.26 3.49 19.20
N ARG A 138 9.66 4.47 19.87
CA ARG A 138 9.65 5.88 19.45
C ARG A 138 8.95 6.12 18.09
N LEU A 139 7.93 5.32 17.75
CA LEU A 139 7.15 5.50 16.52
C LEU A 139 6.47 6.89 16.42
N THR A 140 6.29 7.61 17.54
CA THR A 140 5.82 9.01 17.54
C THR A 140 6.63 9.92 16.60
N ALA A 141 7.96 9.78 16.57
CA ALA A 141 8.77 10.62 15.68
C ALA A 141 8.59 10.24 14.20
N VAL A 142 8.39 8.94 13.93
CA VAL A 142 8.08 8.43 12.58
C VAL A 142 6.74 8.97 12.11
N VAL A 143 5.70 8.87 12.94
CA VAL A 143 4.36 9.42 12.66
C VAL A 143 4.43 10.91 12.38
N ARG A 144 5.18 11.68 13.18
CA ARG A 144 5.38 13.12 12.94
C ARG A 144 6.09 13.39 11.61
N LYS A 145 7.06 12.56 11.24
CA LYS A 145 7.81 12.73 9.98
C LYS A 145 6.96 12.39 8.75
N VAL A 146 6.13 11.35 8.82
CA VAL A 146 5.13 11.04 7.78
C VAL A 146 4.10 12.18 7.69
N GLN A 147 3.65 12.74 8.81
CA GLN A 147 2.77 13.91 8.78
C GLN A 147 3.40 15.10 8.07
N GLN A 148 4.66 15.39 8.38
CA GLN A 148 5.39 16.48 7.72
C GLN A 148 5.53 16.25 6.20
N CYS A 149 5.66 15.00 5.78
CA CYS A 149 5.69 14.62 4.37
C CYS A 149 4.34 14.92 3.69
N GLU A 150 3.23 14.49 4.29
CA GLU A 150 1.88 14.76 3.81
C GLU A 150 1.59 16.26 3.72
N ASP A 151 1.89 17.02 4.78
CA ASP A 151 1.62 18.47 4.84
C ASP A 151 2.38 19.27 3.78
N LYS A 152 3.45 18.69 3.20
CA LYS A 152 4.27 19.31 2.15
C LYS A 152 3.94 18.79 0.74
N GLY A 153 3.05 17.82 0.61
CA GLY A 153 2.78 17.15 -0.68
C GLY A 153 3.94 16.27 -1.16
N GLY A 154 4.76 15.77 -0.22
CA GLY A 154 5.90 14.88 -0.49
C GLY A 154 7.27 15.52 -0.60
#